data_AF-G2Q377-F1
#
_entry.id   AF-G2Q377-F1
#
_cell.length_a   1.000
_cell.length_b   1.000
_cell.length_c   1.000
_cell.angle_alpha   90.00
_cell.angle_beta   90.00
_cell.angle_gamma   90.00
#
_symmetry.space_group_name_H-M   'P 1'
#
loop_
_entity.id
_entity.type
_entity.pdbx_description
1 polymer ?
#
loop_
_entity_poly.entity_id
_entity_poly.type
_entity_poly.pdbx_seq_one_letter_code
_entity_poly.pdbx_strand_id
1 'polypeptide(L)'
;MSRVAKRSTKRSVKTEERIALAAAINELGFEVMPCSHCFSRGLCCRMIESSSRCGECVRRGRSYDGSGVPVSSLSRIVDESKRLDRLEQDAKEALRADHDSLAKAQRRLDESLARLDRIRRQKRSLLSRGSEMVRRGLASLDELEEVEQQESGAVLGVQLNSGVDVVD
;
A
#
# COMPACT_ATOMS: atom_id res chain seq x y z
N MET A 1 74.12 -9.16 1.84
CA MET A 1 73.56 -7.78 1.89
C MET A 1 73.00 -7.54 3.29
N SER A 2 73.76 -6.86 4.15
CA SER A 2 73.39 -6.64 5.56
C SER A 2 72.31 -5.56 5.66
N ARG A 3 71.18 -5.88 6.31
CA ARG A 3 70.13 -4.90 6.67
C ARG A 3 70.67 -3.99 7.78
N VAL A 4 70.80 -2.70 7.50
CA VAL A 4 71.16 -1.68 8.49
C VAL A 4 70.00 -1.50 9.48
N ALA A 5 70.24 -1.84 10.74
CA ALA A 5 69.30 -1.57 11.83
C ALA A 5 69.36 -0.07 12.20
N LYS A 6 68.42 0.73 11.70
CA LYS A 6 68.20 2.08 12.23
C LYS A 6 67.40 1.99 13.54
N ARG A 7 68.08 1.93 14.68
CA ARG A 7 67.46 2.15 16.00
C ARG A 7 67.93 3.49 16.57
N SER A 8 67.26 4.57 16.16
CA SER A 8 67.10 5.74 17.03
C SER A 8 65.94 5.43 17.97
N THR A 9 66.20 5.34 19.27
CA THR A 9 65.18 5.17 20.32
C THR A 9 64.32 6.42 20.51
N LYS A 10 64.81 7.59 20.07
CA LYS A 10 64.04 8.83 20.10
C LYS A 10 63.16 8.95 18.87
N ARG A 11 61.86 9.19 19.11
CA ARG A 11 60.91 9.56 18.06
C ARG A 11 61.34 10.91 17.49
N SER A 12 61.08 11.12 16.20
CA SER A 12 61.30 12.45 15.62
C SER A 12 60.31 13.44 16.22
N VAL A 13 60.73 14.69 16.39
CA VAL A 13 59.87 15.79 16.87
C VAL A 13 58.55 15.85 16.10
N LYS A 14 58.60 15.73 14.76
CA LYS A 14 57.43 15.70 13.88
C LYS A 14 56.44 14.55 14.20
N THR A 15 56.95 13.42 14.69
CA THR A 15 56.09 12.29 15.10
C THR A 15 55.40 12.58 16.42
N GLU A 16 56.08 13.23 17.36
CA GLU A 16 55.54 13.61 18.67
C GLU A 16 54.47 14.71 18.52
N GLU A 17 54.75 15.75 17.75
CA GLU A 17 53.79 16.82 17.41
C GLU A 17 52.50 16.24 16.80
N ARG A 18 52.63 15.30 15.87
CA ARG A 18 51.49 14.63 15.23
C ARG A 18 50.66 13.80 16.21
N ILE A 19 51.29 13.14 17.18
CA ILE A 19 50.60 12.36 18.20
C ILE A 19 49.88 13.30 19.17
N ALA A 20 50.53 14.38 19.60
CA ALA A 20 49.93 15.39 20.47
C ALA A 20 48.71 16.06 19.79
N LEU A 21 48.84 16.44 18.51
CA LEU A 21 47.72 16.99 17.75
C LEU A 21 46.56 16.00 17.63
N ALA A 22 46.85 14.73 17.35
CA ALA A 22 45.81 13.71 17.27
C ALA A 22 45.09 13.50 18.62
N ALA A 23 45.82 13.54 19.74
CA ALA A 23 45.24 13.47 21.08
C ALA A 23 44.32 14.66 21.34
N ALA A 24 44.79 15.88 21.08
CA ALA A 24 43.99 17.09 21.21
C ALA A 24 42.71 17.05 20.35
N ILE A 25 42.79 16.55 19.11
CA ILE A 25 41.62 16.38 18.25
C ILE A 25 40.63 15.36 18.83
N ASN A 26 41.11 14.28 19.41
CA ASN A 26 40.22 13.25 19.97
C ASN A 26 39.56 13.70 21.29
N GLU A 27 40.25 14.51 22.08
CA GLU A 27 39.74 15.02 23.36
C GLU A 27 38.82 16.24 23.19
N LEU A 28 39.23 17.19 22.36
CA LEU A 28 38.57 18.51 22.22
C LEU A 28 37.72 18.62 20.94
N GLY A 29 37.86 17.69 20.01
CA GLY A 29 37.15 17.73 18.73
C GLY A 29 35.72 17.18 18.82
N PHE A 30 34.89 17.63 17.87
CA PHE A 30 33.53 17.17 17.67
C PHE A 30 33.48 15.95 16.75
N GLU A 31 32.43 15.14 16.91
CA GLU A 31 32.19 13.98 16.07
C GLU A 31 31.72 14.40 14.68
N VAL A 32 32.30 13.78 13.66
CA VAL A 32 31.95 13.98 12.25
C VAL A 32 31.62 12.64 11.61
N MET A 33 30.95 12.69 10.45
CA MET A 33 30.74 11.50 9.64
C MET A 33 32.06 10.75 9.40
N PRO A 34 32.11 9.43 9.68
CA PRO A 34 33.34 8.68 9.55
C PRO A 34 33.93 8.73 8.15
N CYS A 35 35.24 8.97 8.10
CA CYS A 35 35.99 8.74 6.87
C CYS A 35 36.10 7.25 6.56
N SER A 36 36.48 6.88 5.33
CA SER A 36 36.48 5.47 4.90
C SER A 36 37.32 4.58 5.83
N HIS A 37 38.40 5.11 6.39
CA HIS A 37 39.22 4.38 7.35
C HIS A 37 38.52 4.19 8.71
N CYS A 38 37.97 5.26 9.28
CA CYS A 38 37.26 5.18 10.55
C CYS A 38 36.01 4.30 10.42
N PHE A 39 35.27 4.42 9.31
CA PHE A 39 34.10 3.61 9.00
C PHE A 39 34.43 2.12 8.94
N SER A 40 35.44 1.72 8.16
CA SER A 40 35.85 0.31 8.03
C SER A 40 36.40 -0.30 9.32
N ARG A 41 36.77 0.52 10.31
CA ARG A 41 37.31 0.09 11.60
C ARG A 41 36.33 0.28 12.76
N GLY A 42 35.14 0.81 12.51
CA GLY A 42 34.15 1.11 13.55
C GLY A 42 34.63 2.16 14.56
N LEU A 43 35.44 3.13 14.11
CA LEU A 43 35.99 4.18 14.98
C LEU A 43 35.17 5.47 14.87
N CYS A 44 34.96 6.15 15.99
CA CYS A 44 34.41 7.51 16.00
C CYS A 44 35.40 8.48 15.36
N CYS A 45 34.95 9.21 14.35
CA CYS A 45 35.77 10.17 13.63
C CYS A 45 35.61 11.55 14.27
N ARG A 46 36.69 12.10 14.83
CA ARG A 46 36.68 13.42 15.48
C ARG A 46 37.55 14.43 14.74
N MET A 47 37.08 15.67 14.69
CA MET A 47 37.77 16.81 14.06
C MET A 47 37.65 18.06 14.93
N ILE A 48 38.60 18.99 14.77
CA ILE A 48 38.52 20.36 15.27
C ILE A 48 38.36 21.28 14.05
N GLU A 49 37.77 22.46 14.24
CA GLU A 49 37.47 23.40 13.14
C GLU A 49 38.70 23.77 12.30
N SER A 50 39.86 23.90 12.96
CA SER A 50 41.12 24.31 12.32
C SER A 50 41.87 23.17 11.61
N SER A 51 41.40 21.92 11.70
CA SER A 51 42.05 20.75 11.11
C SER A 51 41.25 20.23 9.92
N SER A 52 41.91 20.06 8.78
CA SER A 52 41.34 19.39 7.60
C SER A 52 41.33 17.86 7.70
N ARG A 53 41.80 17.29 8.81
CA ARG A 53 41.97 15.84 9.00
C ARG A 53 41.45 15.40 10.36
N CYS A 54 40.79 14.25 10.42
CA CYS A 54 40.38 13.65 11.69
C CYS A 54 41.56 13.15 12.52
N GLY A 55 41.35 13.00 13.83
CA GLY A 55 42.39 12.62 14.80
C GLY A 55 43.12 11.34 14.42
N GLU A 56 42.39 10.33 13.94
CA GLU A 56 42.98 9.05 13.51
C GLU A 56 43.82 9.19 12.22
N CYS A 57 43.35 9.98 11.25
CA CYS A 57 44.11 10.27 10.04
C CYS A 57 45.38 11.08 10.37
N VAL A 58 45.28 12.07 11.26
CA VAL A 58 46.43 12.84 11.78
C VAL A 58 47.44 11.90 12.42
N ARG A 59 47.02 11.10 13.40
CA ARG A 59 47.88 10.14 14.14
C ARG A 59 48.68 9.23 13.21
N ARG A 60 48.03 8.73 12.15
CA ARG A 60 48.64 7.81 11.16
C ARG A 60 49.45 8.53 10.09
N GLY A 61 49.32 9.85 9.94
CA GLY A 61 49.94 10.58 8.84
C GLY A 61 49.28 10.30 7.48
N ARG A 62 47.99 9.96 7.44
CA ARG A 62 47.22 9.71 6.20
C ARG A 62 46.35 10.90 5.80
N SER A 63 46.08 11.03 4.51
CA SER A 63 45.06 11.96 4.01
C SER A 63 43.69 11.63 4.62
N TYR A 64 42.84 12.66 4.69
CA TYR A 64 41.46 12.54 5.10
C TYR A 64 40.60 12.66 3.86
N ASP A 65 39.77 11.65 3.60
CA ASP A 65 38.92 11.54 2.42
C ASP A 65 37.48 12.03 2.63
N GLY A 66 37.19 12.65 3.78
CA GLY A 66 35.85 13.14 4.11
C GLY A 66 34.86 12.02 4.42
N SER A 67 33.57 12.35 4.48
CA SER A 67 32.49 11.36 4.56
C SER A 67 32.67 10.33 3.45
N GLY A 68 32.86 9.05 3.81
CA GLY A 68 33.08 7.96 2.85
C GLY A 68 31.92 7.72 1.86
N VAL A 69 30.83 8.48 1.97
CA VAL A 69 29.72 8.47 1.03
C VAL A 69 29.88 9.63 0.04
N PRO A 70 30.03 9.36 -1.27
CA PRO A 70 30.06 10.40 -2.27
C PRO A 70 28.68 11.07 -2.39
N VAL A 71 28.65 12.41 -2.33
CA VAL A 71 27.42 13.22 -2.41
C VAL A 71 26.60 12.91 -3.67
N SER A 72 27.28 12.60 -4.78
CA SER A 72 26.63 12.20 -6.04
C SER A 72 25.79 10.91 -5.91
N SER A 73 26.18 9.98 -5.04
CA SER A 73 25.37 8.78 -4.75
C SER A 73 24.11 9.13 -3.96
N LEU A 74 24.19 10.11 -3.05
CA LEU A 74 23.03 10.57 -2.28
C LEU A 74 22.04 11.34 -3.16
N SER A 75 22.52 12.20 -4.05
CA SER A 75 21.66 12.91 -5.02
C SER A 75 20.88 11.95 -5.91
N ARG A 76 21.53 10.89 -6.41
CA ARG A 76 20.85 9.84 -7.19
C ARG A 76 19.76 9.13 -6.42
N ILE A 77 19.99 8.83 -5.13
CA ILE A 77 18.97 8.20 -4.28
C ILE A 77 17.76 9.13 -4.11
N VAL A 78 18.00 10.42 -3.87
CA VAL A 78 16.92 11.41 -3.71
C VAL A 78 16.11 11.56 -5.01
N ASP A 79 16.79 11.63 -6.16
CA ASP A 79 16.12 11.76 -7.44
C ASP A 79 15.30 10.52 -7.80
N GLU A 80 15.84 9.32 -7.56
CA GLU A 80 15.11 8.08 -7.78
C GLU A 80 13.94 7.93 -6.80
N SER A 81 14.10 8.33 -5.53
CA SER A 81 12.99 8.36 -4.56
C SER A 81 11.84 9.23 -5.07
N LYS A 82 12.12 10.46 -5.50
CA LYS A 82 11.10 11.38 -6.04
C LYS A 82 10.44 10.82 -7.29
N ARG A 83 11.20 10.12 -8.14
CA ARG A 83 10.66 9.46 -9.33
C ARG A 83 9.71 8.32 -8.92
N LEU A 84 10.09 7.49 -7.96
CA LEU A 84 9.25 6.41 -7.46
C LEU A 84 7.97 6.94 -6.82
N ASP A 85 8.05 8.01 -6.03
CA ASP A 85 6.86 8.63 -5.42
C ASP A 85 5.83 9.08 -6.47
N ARG A 86 6.30 9.64 -7.60
CA ARG A 86 5.43 10.01 -8.72
C ARG A 86 4.80 8.79 -9.39
N LEU A 87 5.60 7.77 -9.69
CA LEU A 87 5.11 6.53 -10.29
C LEU A 87 4.09 5.83 -9.39
N GLU A 88 4.29 5.86 -8.07
CA GLU A 88 3.35 5.31 -7.10
C GLU A 88 2.03 6.09 -7.12
N GLN A 89 2.09 7.43 -7.18
CA GLN A 89 0.90 8.27 -7.25
C GLN A 89 0.12 8.03 -8.56
N ASP A 90 0.80 7.98 -9.70
CA ASP A 90 0.18 7.71 -10.99
C ASP A 90 -0.49 6.32 -11.00
N ALA A 91 0.18 5.31 -10.43
CA ALA A 91 -0.38 3.96 -10.30
C ALA A 91 -1.60 3.91 -9.37
N LYS A 92 -1.60 4.67 -8.27
CA LYS A 92 -2.76 4.81 -7.37
C LYS A 92 -3.95 5.44 -8.08
N GLU A 93 -3.73 6.45 -8.91
CA GLU A 93 -4.79 7.11 -9.67
C GLU A 93 -5.38 6.18 -10.74
N ALA A 94 -4.53 5.46 -11.47
CA ALA A 94 -4.96 4.43 -12.42
C ALA A 94 -5.81 3.35 -11.74
N LEU A 95 -5.35 2.83 -10.60
CA LEU A 95 -6.09 1.81 -9.84
C LEU A 95 -7.47 2.31 -9.37
N ARG A 96 -7.58 3.57 -8.97
CA ARG A 96 -8.87 4.18 -8.61
C ARG A 96 -9.82 4.24 -9.81
N ALA A 97 -9.32 4.65 -10.98
CA ALA A 97 -10.12 4.70 -12.20
C ALA A 97 -10.62 3.30 -12.63
N ASP A 98 -9.77 2.28 -12.50
CA ASP A 98 -10.12 0.89 -12.76
C ASP A 98 -11.19 0.38 -11.77
N HIS A 99 -11.02 0.69 -10.48
CA HIS A 99 -11.99 0.33 -9.44
C HIS A 99 -13.37 0.95 -9.72
N ASP A 100 -13.43 2.23 -10.09
CA ASP A 100 -14.68 2.90 -10.43
C ASP A 100 -15.35 2.30 -11.67
N SER A 101 -14.54 1.91 -12.66
CA SER A 101 -15.01 1.25 -13.87
C SER A 101 -15.58 -0.14 -13.56
N LEU A 102 -14.91 -0.90 -12.70
CA LEU A 102 -15.39 -2.19 -12.21
C LEU A 102 -16.71 -2.05 -11.45
N ALA A 103 -16.83 -1.06 -10.58
CA ALA A 103 -18.07 -0.79 -9.85
C ALA A 103 -19.25 -0.48 -10.79
N LYS A 104 -19.01 0.28 -11.86
CA LYS A 104 -20.03 0.54 -12.90
C LYS A 104 -20.40 -0.73 -13.67
N ALA A 105 -19.42 -1.54 -14.04
CA ALA A 105 -19.66 -2.81 -14.72
C ALA A 105 -20.49 -3.78 -13.85
N GLN A 106 -20.18 -3.86 -12.55
CA GLN A 106 -20.91 -4.68 -11.59
C GLN A 106 -22.39 -4.25 -11.49
N ARG A 107 -22.67 -2.95 -11.38
CA ARG A 107 -24.06 -2.44 -11.37
C ARG A 107 -24.84 -2.85 -12.62
N ARG A 108 -24.22 -2.73 -13.80
CA ARG A 108 -24.84 -3.13 -15.08
C ARG A 108 -25.12 -4.64 -15.14
N LEU A 109 -24.23 -5.45 -14.58
CA LEU A 109 -24.43 -6.89 -14.46
C LEU A 109 -25.64 -7.18 -13.56
N ASP A 110 -25.69 -6.58 -12.38
CA ASP A 110 -26.76 -6.76 -11.40
C ASP A 110 -28.13 -6.35 -11.98
N GLU A 111 -28.19 -5.22 -12.70
CA GLU A 111 -29.40 -4.78 -13.41
C GLU A 111 -29.86 -5.79 -14.47
N SER A 112 -28.91 -6.34 -15.23
CA SER A 112 -29.18 -7.34 -16.27
C SER A 112 -29.68 -8.66 -15.68
N LEU A 113 -29.09 -9.10 -14.56
CA LEU A 113 -29.53 -10.28 -13.81
C LEU A 113 -30.95 -10.07 -13.25
N ALA A 114 -31.21 -8.92 -12.62
CA ALA A 114 -32.54 -8.59 -12.11
C ALA A 114 -33.60 -8.57 -13.24
N ARG A 115 -33.24 -8.05 -14.42
CA ARG A 115 -34.11 -8.09 -15.60
C ARG A 115 -34.39 -9.52 -16.06
N LEU A 116 -33.36 -10.36 -16.14
CA LEU A 116 -33.50 -11.77 -16.51
C LEU A 116 -34.43 -12.51 -15.53
N ASP A 117 -34.28 -12.28 -14.23
CA ASP A 117 -35.11 -12.92 -13.22
C ASP A 117 -36.57 -12.47 -13.31
N ARG A 118 -36.83 -11.19 -13.58
CA ARG A 118 -38.20 -10.71 -13.87
C ARG A 118 -38.81 -11.41 -15.07
N ILE A 119 -38.08 -11.51 -16.18
CA ILE A 119 -38.55 -12.20 -17.39
C ILE A 119 -38.83 -13.68 -17.10
N ARG A 120 -37.95 -14.35 -16.35
CA ARG A 120 -38.14 -15.75 -15.94
C ARG A 120 -39.40 -15.93 -15.08
N ARG A 121 -39.66 -15.01 -14.14
CA ARG A 121 -40.89 -15.01 -13.32
C ARG A 121 -42.13 -14.81 -14.19
N GLN A 122 -42.12 -13.81 -15.07
CA GLN A 122 -43.22 -13.54 -16.00
C GLN A 122 -43.50 -14.76 -16.90
N LYS A 123 -42.46 -15.40 -17.44
CA LYS A 123 -42.60 -16.62 -18.25
C LYS A 123 -43.25 -17.76 -17.46
N ARG A 124 -42.80 -18.01 -16.22
CA ARG A 124 -43.41 -19.06 -15.37
C ARG A 124 -44.86 -18.75 -15.05
N SER A 125 -45.19 -17.50 -14.70
CA SER A 125 -46.56 -17.07 -14.43
C SER A 125 -47.47 -17.27 -15.64
N LEU A 126 -47.01 -16.84 -16.82
CA LEU A 126 -47.77 -17.00 -18.07
C LEU A 126 -48.04 -18.47 -18.39
N LEU A 127 -47.04 -19.35 -18.26
CA LEU A 127 -47.21 -20.79 -18.48
C LEU A 127 -48.16 -21.43 -17.46
N SER A 128 -48.09 -21.02 -16.19
CA SER A 128 -49.01 -21.47 -15.15
C SER A 128 -50.45 -21.06 -15.46
N ARG A 129 -50.67 -19.77 -15.80
CA ARG A 129 -51.99 -19.25 -16.18
C ARG A 129 -52.54 -19.91 -17.44
N GLY A 130 -51.70 -20.12 -18.46
CA GLY A 130 -52.11 -20.85 -19.66
C GLY A 130 -52.56 -22.28 -19.37
N SER A 131 -51.90 -22.96 -18.44
CA SER A 131 -52.31 -24.30 -17.99
C SER A 131 -53.66 -24.28 -17.25
N GLU A 132 -53.92 -23.22 -16.48
CA GLU A 132 -55.20 -23.01 -15.78
C GLU A 132 -56.34 -22.72 -16.74
N MET A 133 -56.12 -21.85 -17.74
CA MET A 133 -57.08 -21.57 -18.81
C MET A 133 -57.52 -22.87 -19.51
N VAL A 134 -56.55 -23.72 -19.87
CA VAL A 134 -56.84 -25.03 -20.49
C VAL A 134 -57.65 -25.92 -19.56
N ARG A 135 -57.30 -25.97 -18.26
CA ARG A 135 -58.02 -26.78 -17.28
C ARG A 135 -59.47 -26.32 -17.09
N ARG A 136 -59.71 -25.00 -17.10
CA ARG A 136 -61.02 -24.38 -16.88
C ARG A 136 -61.84 -24.18 -18.17
N GLY A 137 -61.24 -24.40 -19.34
CA GLY A 137 -61.89 -24.19 -20.64
C GLY A 137 -62.11 -22.72 -21.00
N LEU A 138 -61.26 -21.82 -20.49
CA LEU A 138 -61.36 -20.37 -20.73
C LEU A 138 -60.61 -19.97 -22.01
N ALA A 139 -61.15 -18.99 -22.72
CA ALA A 139 -60.63 -18.54 -24.01
C ALA A 139 -59.64 -17.37 -23.89
N SER A 140 -59.63 -16.64 -22.76
CA SER A 140 -58.77 -15.49 -22.54
C SER A 140 -58.21 -15.39 -21.11
N LEU A 141 -57.15 -14.58 -20.95
CA LEU A 141 -56.59 -14.26 -19.64
C LEU A 141 -57.53 -13.40 -18.80
N ASP A 142 -58.32 -12.54 -19.45
CA ASP A 142 -59.28 -11.65 -18.78
C ASP A 142 -60.40 -12.49 -18.13
N GLU A 143 -60.91 -13.50 -18.84
CA GLU A 143 -61.86 -14.48 -18.28
C GLU A 143 -61.26 -15.21 -17.08
N LEU A 144 -59.98 -15.60 -17.14
CA LEU A 144 -59.32 -16.26 -16.01
C LEU A 144 -59.20 -15.32 -14.80
N GLU A 145 -58.88 -14.05 -15.03
CA GLU A 145 -58.75 -13.05 -13.97
C GLU A 145 -60.11 -12.72 -13.32
N GLU A 146 -61.19 -12.66 -14.11
CA GLU A 146 -62.55 -12.51 -13.58
C GLU A 146 -62.94 -13.68 -12.67
N VAL A 147 -62.65 -14.92 -13.09
CA VAL A 147 -62.92 -16.11 -12.27
C VAL A 147 -62.04 -16.12 -11.00
N GLU A 148 -60.75 -15.80 -11.10
CA GLU A 148 -59.83 -15.70 -9.93
C GLU A 148 -60.30 -14.62 -8.93
N GLN A 149 -60.82 -13.49 -9.41
CA GLN A 149 -61.36 -12.42 -8.58
C GLN A 149 -62.67 -12.82 -7.89
N GLN A 150 -63.59 -13.48 -8.61
CA GLN A 150 -64.82 -14.01 -8.03
C GLN A 150 -64.52 -15.05 -6.94
N GLU A 151 -63.57 -15.97 -7.20
CA GLU A 151 -63.12 -16.97 -6.22
C GLU A 151 -62.47 -16.32 -5.00
N SER A 152 -61.57 -15.35 -5.21
CA SER A 152 -60.88 -14.64 -4.11
C SER A 152 -61.86 -13.83 -3.24
N GLY A 153 -62.83 -13.16 -3.87
CA GLY A 153 -63.89 -12.43 -3.17
C GLY A 153 -64.83 -13.35 -2.39
N ALA A 154 -65.17 -14.52 -2.95
CA ALA A 154 -65.98 -15.53 -2.26
C ALA A 154 -65.25 -16.14 -1.05
N VAL A 155 -63.95 -16.43 -1.17
CA VAL A 155 -63.13 -16.95 -0.05
C VAL A 155 -63.05 -15.95 1.10
N LEU A 156 -62.87 -14.66 0.80
CA LEU A 156 -62.87 -13.60 1.83
C LEU A 156 -64.26 -13.44 2.48
N GLY A 157 -65.34 -13.54 1.71
CA GLY A 157 -66.72 -13.52 2.22
C GLY A 157 -67.05 -14.70 3.14
N VAL A 158 -66.53 -15.89 2.85
CA VAL A 158 -66.69 -17.08 3.70
C VAL A 158 -65.90 -16.94 5.01
N GLN A 159 -64.67 -16.41 4.98
CA GLN A 159 -63.87 -16.18 6.19
C GLN A 159 -64.52 -15.18 7.15
N LEU A 160 -65.15 -14.14 6.63
CA LEU A 160 -65.89 -13.15 7.43
C LEU A 160 -67.17 -13.74 8.05
N ASN A 161 -67.89 -14.59 7.32
CA ASN A 161 -69.09 -15.25 7.82
C ASN A 161 -68.81 -16.42 8.78
N SER A 162 -67.61 -17.02 8.71
CA SER A 162 -67.18 -18.06 9.66
C SER A 162 -66.61 -17.53 10.98
N GLY A 163 -66.47 -16.21 11.13
CA GLY A 163 -65.93 -15.56 12.33
C GLY A 163 -66.98 -15.15 13.37
N VAL A 164 -68.27 -15.38 13.13
CA VAL A 164 -69.37 -14.99 14.01
C VAL A 164 -70.19 -16.23 14.36
N ASP A 165 -69.72 -17.02 15.33
CA ASP A 165 -70.56 -17.91 16.15
C ASP A 165 -69.69 -18.57 17.22
N VAL A 166 -69.45 -17.88 18.35
CA VAL A 166 -69.41 -18.46 19.72
C VAL A 166 -69.52 -17.29 20.72
N VAL A 167 -70.71 -17.04 21.27
CA VAL A 167 -70.88 -16.69 22.70
C VAL A 167 -72.27 -17.20 23.12
N ASP A 168 -72.27 -18.18 24.03
CA ASP A 168 -73.40 -18.60 24.88
C ASP A 168 -73.09 -18.10 26.31
#